data_AF-A0A1L7GG73-F1
#
_entry.id   AF-A0A1L7GG73-F1
#
_cell.length_a   1.000
_cell.length_b   1.000
_cell.length_c   1.000
_cell.angle_alpha   90.00
_cell.angle_beta   90.00
_cell.angle_gamma   90.00
#
_symmetry.space_group_name_H-M   'P 1'
#
loop_
_entity.id
_entity.type
_entity.pdbx_description
1 polymer ?
#
loop_
_entity_poly.entity_id
_entity_poly.type
_entity_poly.pdbx_seq_one_letter_code
_entity_poly.pdbx_strand_id
1 'polypeptide(L)'
;MRRAHPVTLLRGLTYGLHEAAGYVDLYAHTLWALLTTHPWLVQASALLVCDLAERTERLLDGGRISERSRRELSTVNYVLRDRI
;
A
#
# COMPACT_ATOMS: atom_id res chain seq x y z
N MET A 1 5.67 22.06 -13.16
CA MET A 1 5.52 21.42 -11.84
C MET A 1 4.48 20.30 -11.97
N ARG A 2 4.92 19.06 -12.22
CA ARG A 2 4.03 17.94 -12.55
C ARG A 2 3.41 17.43 -11.25
N ARG A 3 2.15 17.78 -10.96
CA ARG A 3 1.41 17.17 -9.85
C ARG A 3 1.34 15.67 -10.13
N ALA A 4 2.07 14.85 -9.38
CA ALA A 4 1.99 13.42 -9.53
C ALA A 4 0.55 13.01 -9.18
N HIS A 5 -0.17 12.45 -10.15
CA HIS A 5 -1.52 11.97 -9.88
C HIS A 5 -1.41 10.87 -8.82
N PRO A 6 -2.20 10.93 -7.75
CA PRO A 6 -2.07 10.00 -6.63
C PRO A 6 -2.31 8.54 -7.05
N VAL A 7 -3.08 8.32 -8.13
CA VAL A 7 -3.23 7.01 -8.79
C VAL A 7 -1.92 6.52 -9.44
N THR A 8 -1.16 7.42 -10.07
CA THR A 8 0.14 7.09 -10.68
C THR A 8 1.18 6.77 -9.61
N LEU A 9 1.17 7.48 -8.49
CA LEU A 9 2.01 7.16 -7.32
C LEU A 9 1.66 5.79 -6.75
N LEU A 10 0.35 5.52 -6.56
CA LEU A 10 -0.12 4.23 -6.07
C LEU A 10 0.33 3.10 -6.99
N ARG A 11 0.14 3.24 -8.31
CA ARG A 11 0.58 2.26 -9.30
C ARG A 11 2.11 2.08 -9.27
N GLY A 12 2.88 3.17 -9.19
CA GLY A 12 4.33 3.11 -9.08
C GLY A 12 4.79 2.35 -7.83
N LEU A 13 4.12 2.56 -6.70
CA LEU A 13 4.36 1.83 -5.46
C LEU A 13 4.03 0.33 -5.61
N THR A 14 2.89 -0.01 -6.20
CA THR A 14 2.48 -1.41 -6.42
C THR A 14 3.46 -2.19 -7.31
N TYR A 15 4.03 -1.53 -8.34
CA TYR A 15 4.97 -2.16 -9.27
C TYR A 15 6.43 -2.12 -8.77
N GLY A 16 6.86 -1.03 -8.12
CA GLY A 16 8.24 -0.86 -7.64
C GLY A 16 8.58 -1.63 -6.36
N LEU A 17 7.58 -2.21 -5.69
CA LEU A 17 7.74 -2.96 -4.45
C LEU A 17 8.71 -4.15 -4.56
N HIS A 18 8.87 -4.73 -5.75
CA HIS A 18 9.72 -5.91 -5.94
C HIS A 18 11.22 -5.62 -5.74
N GLU A 19 11.69 -4.39 -5.98
CA GLU A 19 13.12 -4.06 -5.97
C GLU A 19 13.64 -3.59 -4.61
N ALA A 20 12.78 -3.20 -3.68
CA ALA A 20 13.17 -2.49 -2.47
C ALA A 20 13.03 -3.32 -1.18
N ALA A 21 13.57 -4.54 -1.18
CA ALA A 21 13.51 -5.46 -0.02
C ALA A 21 14.12 -4.91 1.29
N GLY A 22 14.85 -3.79 1.23
CA GLY A 22 15.40 -3.07 2.39
C GLY A 22 14.56 -1.88 2.88
N TYR A 23 13.54 -1.45 2.12
CA TYR A 23 12.73 -0.25 2.43
C TYR A 23 11.27 -0.59 2.70
N VAL A 24 10.99 -1.82 3.14
CA VAL A 24 9.62 -2.31 3.35
C VAL A 24 8.88 -1.49 4.41
N ASP A 25 9.57 -1.03 5.46
CA ASP A 25 8.97 -0.16 6.48
C ASP A 25 8.56 1.21 5.92
N LEU A 26 9.41 1.81 5.08
CA LEU A 26 9.12 3.08 4.41
C LEU A 26 7.97 2.93 3.41
N TYR A 27 7.93 1.79 2.72
CA TYR A 27 6.84 1.45 1.81
C TYR A 27 5.51 1.34 2.56
N ALA A 28 5.48 0.54 3.63
CA ALA A 28 4.33 0.38 4.51
C ALA A 28 3.78 1.73 4.98
N HIS A 29 4.71 2.58 5.45
CA HIS A 29 4.36 3.91 5.92
C HIS A 29 3.82 4.82 4.82
N THR A 30 4.49 4.85 3.66
CA THR A 30 4.08 5.69 2.52
C THR A 30 2.73 5.25 1.97
N LEU A 31 2.48 3.94 1.89
CA LEU A 31 1.20 3.39 1.45
C LEU A 31 0.08 3.76 2.42
N TRP A 32 0.30 3.59 3.72
CA TRP A 32 -0.65 4.00 4.76
C TRP A 32 -0.95 5.50 4.69
N ALA A 33 0.07 6.35 4.60
CA ALA A 33 -0.08 7.79 4.50
C ALA A 33 -0.84 8.20 3.23
N LEU A 34 -0.58 7.56 2.09
CA LEU A 34 -1.23 7.85 0.82
C LEU A 34 -2.72 7.51 0.88
N LEU A 35 -3.07 6.33 1.38
CA LEU A 35 -4.46 5.84 1.45
C LEU A 35 -5.28 6.59 2.52
N THR A 36 -4.67 6.94 3.65
CA THR A 36 -5.32 7.76 4.67
C THR A 36 -5.58 9.19 4.18
N THR A 37 -4.66 9.75 3.39
CA THR A 37 -4.82 11.10 2.81
C THR A 37 -5.79 11.10 1.62
N HIS A 38 -5.84 10.01 0.85
CA HIS A 38 -6.65 9.91 -0.36
C HIS A 38 -7.51 8.63 -0.36
N PRO A 39 -8.51 8.52 0.54
CA PRO A 39 -9.34 7.31 0.67
C PRO A 39 -10.15 7.00 -0.61
N TRP A 40 -10.43 8.03 -1.42
CA TRP A 40 -11.11 7.88 -2.71
C TRP A 40 -10.27 7.10 -3.75
N LEU A 41 -8.95 6.95 -3.56
CA LEU A 41 -8.12 6.13 -4.46
C LEU A 41 -8.56 4.66 -4.48
N VAL A 42 -9.03 4.17 -3.34
CA VAL A 42 -9.53 2.80 -3.20
C VAL A 42 -10.79 2.62 -4.07
N GLN A 43 -11.60 3.67 -4.21
CA GLN A 43 -12.80 3.67 -5.06
C GLN A 43 -12.47 3.87 -6.54
N ALA A 44 -11.33 4.50 -6.86
CA ALA A 44 -10.96 4.83 -8.23
C ALA A 44 -10.55 3.61 -9.06
N SER A 45 -10.16 2.49 -8.45
CA SER A 45 -9.72 1.30 -9.17
C SER A 45 -9.73 0.02 -8.33
N ALA A 46 -10.79 -0.78 -8.43
CA ALA A 46 -10.92 -2.07 -7.75
C ALA A 46 -9.75 -3.04 -8.06
N LEU A 47 -9.27 -3.08 -9.31
CA LEU A 47 -8.11 -3.91 -9.69
C LEU A 47 -6.83 -3.55 -8.91
N LEU A 48 -6.61 -2.24 -8.65
CA LEU A 48 -5.43 -1.81 -7.88
C LEU A 48 -5.58 -2.17 -6.41
N VAL A 49 -6.80 -2.14 -5.88
CA VAL A 49 -7.12 -2.53 -4.49
C VAL A 49 -6.84 -4.01 -4.27
N CYS A 50 -7.31 -4.88 -5.15
CA CYS A 50 -7.05 -6.32 -5.06
C CYS A 50 -5.54 -6.63 -5.10
N ASP A 51 -4.85 -6.03 -6.06
CA ASP A 51 -3.39 -6.15 -6.23
C ASP A 51 -2.60 -5.68 -5.01
N LEU A 52 -3.09 -4.64 -4.32
CA LEU A 52 -2.50 -4.09 -3.10
C LEU A 52 -2.80 -4.94 -1.88
N ALA A 53 -4.02 -5.47 -1.77
CA ALA A 53 -4.42 -6.34 -0.68
C ALA A 53 -3.57 -7.62 -0.68
N GLU A 54 -3.45 -8.27 -1.85
CA GLU A 54 -2.64 -9.50 -1.99
C GLU A 54 -1.15 -9.25 -1.67
N ARG A 55 -0.59 -8.12 -2.13
CA ARG A 55 0.80 -7.76 -1.81
C ARG A 55 0.99 -7.43 -0.33
N THR A 56 0.04 -6.73 0.28
CA THR A 56 0.10 -6.38 1.70
C THR A 56 0.05 -7.63 2.57
N GLU A 57 -0.80 -8.59 2.22
CA GLU A 57 -0.87 -9.90 2.87
C GLU A 57 0.45 -10.66 2.76
N ARG A 58 1.04 -10.74 1.56
CA ARG A 58 2.37 -11.35 1.38
C ARG A 58 3.48 -10.66 2.19
N LEU A 59 3.42 -9.33 2.34
CA LEU A 59 4.39 -8.59 3.16
C LEU A 59 4.20 -8.83 4.66
N LEU A 60 2.94 -8.93 5.13
CA LEU A 60 2.61 -9.26 6.51
C LEU A 60 3.09 -10.68 6.86
N ASP A 61 2.87 -11.64 5.96
CA ASP A 61 3.31 -13.04 6.10
C ASP A 61 4.83 -13.18 6.05
N GLY A 62 5.51 -12.35 5.25
CA GLY A 62 6.95 -12.43 5.06
C GLY A 62 7.79 -12.09 6.29
N GLY A 63 7.22 -11.54 7.37
CA GLY A 63 7.88 -11.33 8.66
C GLY A 63 9.02 -10.30 8.67
N ARG A 64 9.37 -9.69 7.54
CA ARG A 64 10.53 -8.78 7.36
C ARG A 64 10.24 -7.31 7.69
N ILE A 65 9.12 -7.02 8.36
CA ILE A 65 8.69 -5.66 8.68
C ILE A 65 8.69 -5.41 10.18
N SER A 66 8.96 -4.17 10.57
CA SER A 66 8.87 -3.72 11.95
C SER A 66 7.45 -3.86 12.51
N GLU A 67 7.32 -3.97 13.84
CA GLU A 67 6.01 -4.01 14.51
C GLU A 67 5.14 -2.78 14.22
N ARG A 68 5.77 -1.63 14.01
CA ARG A 68 5.07 -0.40 13.63
C ARG A 68 4.49 -0.52 12.23
N SER A 69 5.31 -0.89 11.25
CA SER A 69 4.88 -1.04 9.86
C SER A 69 3.88 -2.17 9.69
N ARG A 70 3.97 -3.23 10.52
CA ARG A 70 2.94 -4.27 10.60
C ARG A 70 1.59 -3.69 11.01
N ARG A 71 1.53 -2.85 12.05
CA ARG A 71 0.27 -2.20 12.46
C ARG A 71 -0.29 -1.30 11.37
N GLU A 72 0.55 -0.46 10.76
CA GLU A 72 0.15 0.44 9.67
C GLU A 72 -0.40 -0.35 8.45
N LEU A 73 0.31 -1.42 8.04
CA LEU A 73 -0.13 -2.31 6.96
C LEU A 73 -1.38 -3.11 7.31
N SER A 74 -1.54 -3.57 8.54
CA SER A 74 -2.77 -4.25 8.96
C SER A 74 -3.98 -3.32 8.89
N THR A 75 -3.83 -2.05 9.27
CA THR A 75 -4.88 -1.04 9.10
C THR A 75 -5.21 -0.82 7.63
N VAL A 76 -4.20 -0.73 6.76
CA VAL A 76 -4.39 -0.63 5.31
C VAL A 76 -5.11 -1.86 4.77
N ASN A 77 -4.64 -3.06 5.10
CA ASN A 77 -5.22 -4.32 4.64
C ASN A 77 -6.69 -4.45 5.06
N TYR A 78 -7.01 -4.01 6.27
CA TYR A 78 -8.39 -3.95 6.74
C TYR A 78 -9.26 -3.01 5.89
N VAL A 79 -8.79 -1.79 5.63
CA VAL A 79 -9.52 -0.81 4.79
C VAL A 79 -9.64 -1.29 3.34
N LEU A 80 -8.63 -1.96 2.80
CA LEU A 80 -8.69 -2.55 1.47
C LEU A 80 -9.73 -3.67 1.44
N ARG A 81 -9.69 -4.61 2.38
CA ARG A 81 -10.64 -5.74 2.46
C ARG A 81 -12.08 -5.33 2.72
N ASP A 82 -12.33 -4.23 3.44
CA ASP A 82 -13.68 -3.64 3.61
C ASP A 82 -14.26 -3.06 2.30
N ARG A 83 -13.45 -2.99 1.23
CA ARG A 83 -13.80 -2.34 -0.04
C ARG A 83 -13.77 -3.27 -1.26
N ILE A 84 -13.46 -4.56 -1.07
CA ILE A 84 -13.53 -5.63 -2.08
C ILE A 84 -14.82 -6.42 -1.85
#